data_AF-A0A8E4R631-F1
#
_entry.id   AF-A0A8E4R631-F1
#
_cell.length_a   1.000
_cell.length_b   1.000
_cell.length_c   1.000
_cell.angle_alpha   90.00
_cell.angle_beta   90.00
_cell.angle_gamma   90.00
#
_symmetry.space_group_name_H-M   'P 1'
#
loop_
_entity.id
_entity.type
_entity.pdbx_description
1 polymer ?
#
loop_
_entity_poly.entity_id
_entity_poly.type
_entity_poly.pdbx_seq_one_letter_code
_entity_poly.pdbx_strand_id
1 'polypeptide(L)'
;MATKLKKFVAGIAAAVAVPVALTGAGTAHANPLGVNPVPHYGGIWIGWSGGSGGTWCTYTSDWFTTRAYQNSAGEAGFFVPGIPLNRFWDINVNCDNGDTGSYPAYYY
;
A
#
# COMPACT_ATOMS: atom_id res chain seq x y z
N MET A 1 -65.81 8.05 -35.37
CA MET A 1 -64.81 8.41 -36.41
C MET A 1 -63.45 7.91 -35.93
N ALA A 2 -62.77 7.13 -36.76
CA ALA A 2 -61.48 6.54 -36.47
C ALA A 2 -60.34 7.45 -36.95
N THR A 3 -59.25 7.52 -36.19
CA THR A 3 -57.91 7.74 -36.77
C THR A 3 -56.89 6.86 -36.02
N LYS A 4 -56.15 6.07 -36.79
CA LYS A 4 -55.16 5.07 -36.37
C LYS A 4 -53.76 5.69 -36.21
N LEU A 5 -52.90 4.96 -35.47
CA LEU A 5 -51.45 4.72 -35.74
C LEU A 5 -50.50 5.89 -35.36
N LYS A 6 -49.29 5.75 -34.77
CA LYS A 6 -48.19 4.77 -34.85
C LYS A 6 -47.29 4.84 -33.58
N LYS A 7 -46.52 3.76 -33.40
CA LYS A 7 -45.46 3.44 -32.41
C LYS A 7 -44.29 4.45 -32.34
N PHE A 8 -43.41 4.19 -31.35
CA PHE A 8 -42.03 4.71 -31.09
C PHE A 8 -41.99 5.87 -30.08
N VAL A 9 -41.22 5.90 -28.98
CA VAL A 9 -40.01 5.18 -28.53
C VAL A 9 -40.08 5.04 -27.00
N ALA A 10 -39.80 3.86 -26.45
CA ALA A 10 -39.48 3.69 -25.04
C ALA A 10 -38.08 4.24 -24.79
N GLY A 11 -37.99 5.54 -24.46
CA GLY A 11 -36.76 6.15 -24.00
C GLY A 11 -36.51 5.72 -22.55
N ILE A 12 -35.56 4.81 -22.35
CA ILE A 12 -35.02 4.51 -21.02
C ILE A 12 -34.38 5.81 -20.52
N ALA A 13 -35.06 6.46 -19.57
CA ALA A 13 -34.42 7.47 -18.75
C ALA A 13 -33.41 6.74 -17.86
N ALA A 14 -32.14 6.71 -18.30
CA ALA A 14 -31.03 6.40 -17.42
C ALA A 14 -30.94 7.54 -16.39
N ALA A 15 -31.70 7.40 -15.30
CA ALA A 15 -31.55 8.25 -14.14
C ALA A 15 -30.17 7.98 -13.56
N VAL A 16 -29.29 8.92 -13.86
CA VAL A 16 -27.93 9.09 -13.37
C VAL A 16 -27.91 8.79 -11.87
N ALA A 17 -27.47 7.58 -11.50
CA ALA A 17 -27.07 7.33 -10.13
C ALA A 17 -25.85 8.21 -9.89
N VAL A 18 -26.10 9.32 -9.18
CA VAL A 18 -25.14 10.30 -8.73
C VAL A 18 -23.88 9.56 -8.27
N PRO A 19 -22.70 9.84 -8.84
CA PRO A 19 -21.46 9.44 -8.19
C PRO A 19 -21.48 10.18 -6.86
N VAL A 20 -21.79 9.45 -5.78
CA VAL A 20 -21.48 9.91 -4.43
C VAL A 20 -20.02 10.30 -4.48
N ALA A 21 -19.80 11.58 -4.24
CA ALA A 21 -18.53 12.24 -4.36
C ALA A 21 -17.39 11.32 -3.91
N LEU A 22 -16.53 10.92 -4.84
CA LEU A 22 -15.11 10.80 -4.53
C LEU A 22 -14.65 12.22 -4.18
N THR A 23 -15.00 12.70 -2.99
CA THR A 23 -14.34 13.82 -2.35
C THR A 23 -12.89 13.39 -2.23
N GLY A 24 -12.09 13.87 -3.17
CA GLY A 24 -10.65 13.68 -3.30
C GLY A 24 -10.09 12.53 -2.49
N ALA A 25 -9.88 11.38 -3.16
CA ALA A 25 -8.57 10.78 -3.00
C ALA A 25 -7.58 11.83 -3.51
N GLY A 26 -7.25 12.81 -2.65
CA GLY A 26 -6.09 13.65 -2.84
C GLY A 26 -4.97 12.68 -3.16
N THR A 27 -4.24 12.94 -4.24
CA THR A 27 -3.12 12.10 -4.68
C THR A 27 -2.40 11.60 -3.44
N ALA A 28 -2.60 10.32 -3.08
CA ALA A 28 -1.87 9.72 -1.99
C ALA A 28 -0.43 9.83 -2.47
N HIS A 29 0.30 10.76 -1.88
CA HIS A 29 1.63 11.12 -2.33
C HIS A 29 2.49 9.95 -1.89
N ALA A 30 2.51 8.90 -2.71
CA ALA A 30 3.28 7.70 -2.49
C ALA A 30 4.75 8.10 -2.59
N ASN A 31 5.36 8.32 -1.44
CA ASN A 31 6.76 8.66 -1.34
C ASN A 31 7.59 7.38 -1.21
N PRO A 32 8.78 7.36 -1.82
CA PRO A 32 9.70 6.24 -1.64
C PRO A 32 10.19 6.20 -0.18
N LEU A 33 10.32 4.98 0.34
CA LEU A 33 10.97 4.68 1.60
C LEU A 33 12.34 4.06 1.33
N GLY A 34 13.36 4.57 2.00
CA GLY A 34 14.68 3.93 2.04
C GLY A 34 14.67 2.83 3.09
N VAL A 35 14.66 1.56 2.66
CA VAL A 35 14.73 0.41 3.56
C VAL A 35 16.19 0.06 3.85
N ASN A 36 16.53 -0.14 5.13
CA ASN A 36 17.87 -0.45 5.60
C ASN A 36 17.85 -1.64 6.57
N PRO A 37 18.08 -2.87 6.08
CA PRO A 37 18.26 -4.04 6.94
C PRO A 37 19.65 -4.04 7.57
N VAL A 38 19.72 -4.19 8.90
CA VAL A 38 20.97 -4.24 9.67
C VAL A 38 21.07 -5.59 10.41
N PRO A 39 22.08 -6.43 10.13
CA PRO A 39 22.36 -7.66 10.88
C PRO A 39 22.59 -7.41 12.38
N HIS A 40 22.00 -8.26 13.22
CA HIS A 40 22.23 -8.28 14.66
C HIS A 40 22.36 -9.72 15.18
N TYR A 41 22.92 -9.89 16.39
CA TYR A 41 22.97 -11.21 16.99
C TYR A 41 21.54 -11.75 17.23
N GLY A 42 21.22 -12.90 16.61
CA GLY A 42 19.91 -13.55 16.72
C GLY A 42 18.84 -13.07 15.73
N GLY A 43 19.15 -12.16 14.80
CA GLY A 43 18.17 -11.69 13.81
C GLY A 43 18.60 -10.45 13.03
N ILE A 44 17.64 -9.72 12.47
CA ILE A 44 17.88 -8.47 11.74
C ILE A 44 17.02 -7.34 12.29
N TRP A 45 17.57 -6.14 12.29
CA TRP A 45 16.79 -4.92 12.46
C TRP A 45 16.40 -4.41 11.08
N ILE A 46 15.11 -4.35 10.79
CA ILE A 46 14.59 -3.77 9.56
C ILE A 46 14.15 -2.35 9.88
N GLY A 47 14.92 -1.36 9.44
CA GLY A 47 14.57 0.05 9.53
C GLY A 47 14.18 0.63 8.17
N TRP A 48 13.40 1.70 8.17
CA TRP A 48 13.20 2.54 6.99
C TRP A 48 13.04 4.02 7.36
N SER A 49 13.34 4.88 6.39
CA SER A 49 13.18 6.34 6.49
C SER A 49 12.64 6.94 5.19
N GLY A 50 12.09 8.16 5.24
CA GLY A 50 11.48 8.85 4.10
C GLY A 50 9.95 8.87 4.19
N GLY A 51 9.25 8.85 3.05
CA GLY A 51 7.79 8.84 3.07
C GLY A 51 7.15 10.21 3.27
N SER A 52 5.86 10.19 3.63
CA SER A 52 4.96 11.35 3.66
C SER A 52 4.41 11.65 5.05
N GLY A 53 4.74 10.87 6.08
CA GLY A 53 4.38 11.16 7.48
C GLY A 53 4.01 9.92 8.29
N GLY A 54 3.39 10.15 9.45
CA GLY A 54 3.10 9.08 10.40
C GLY A 54 1.94 8.19 9.94
N THR A 55 2.20 6.88 9.83
CA THR A 55 1.24 5.90 9.32
C THR A 55 1.64 4.49 9.71
N TRP A 56 0.72 3.53 9.61
CA TRP A 56 1.07 2.12 9.71
C TRP A 56 1.68 1.62 8.42
N CYS A 57 2.75 0.83 8.54
CA CYS A 57 3.44 0.20 7.44
C CYS A 57 3.53 -1.30 7.65
N THR A 58 3.33 -2.04 6.57
CA THR A 58 3.37 -3.50 6.50
C THR A 58 4.66 -3.92 5.85
N TYR A 59 5.49 -4.64 6.59
CA TYR A 59 6.62 -5.37 6.05
C TYR A 59 6.14 -6.71 5.51
N THR A 60 6.62 -7.08 4.33
CA THR A 60 6.39 -8.38 3.70
C THR A 60 7.72 -8.94 3.17
N SER A 61 7.98 -10.20 3.45
CA SER A 61 8.94 -11.08 2.79
C SER A 61 8.27 -12.41 2.48
N ASP A 62 8.95 -13.31 1.75
CA ASP A 62 8.37 -14.63 1.41
C ASP A 62 8.13 -15.55 2.64
N TRP A 63 8.73 -15.21 3.78
CA TRP A 63 8.70 -16.04 4.99
C TRP A 63 8.20 -15.32 6.24
N PHE A 64 8.03 -13.99 6.19
CA PHE A 64 7.57 -13.21 7.35
C PHE A 64 6.79 -11.97 6.94
N THR A 65 5.80 -11.62 7.74
CA THR A 65 4.99 -10.41 7.54
C THR A 65 4.69 -9.82 8.90
N THR A 66 4.88 -8.52 9.03
CA THR A 66 4.57 -7.79 10.27
C THR A 66 4.22 -6.34 9.97
N ARG A 67 3.75 -5.60 10.96
CA ARG A 67 3.45 -4.17 10.84
C ARG A 67 4.20 -3.38 11.90
N ALA A 68 4.64 -2.17 11.52
CA ALA A 68 5.15 -1.18 12.45
C ALA A 68 4.64 0.21 12.08
N TYR A 69 4.53 1.08 13.08
CA TYR A 69 4.09 2.45 12.88
C TYR A 69 5.28 3.35 12.55
N GLN A 70 5.23 4.01 11.40
CA GLN A 70 6.13 5.07 10.99
C GLN A 70 5.82 6.35 11.74
N ASN A 71 6.85 7.00 12.30
CA ASN A 71 6.69 8.26 13.00
C ASN A 71 6.46 9.42 12.00
N SER A 72 6.14 10.62 12.50
CA SER A 72 5.92 11.79 11.64
C SER A 72 7.17 12.28 10.89
N ALA A 73 8.37 11.85 11.29
CA ALA A 73 9.62 12.12 10.59
C ALA A 73 9.88 11.10 9.46
N GLY A 74 8.99 10.13 9.26
CA GLY A 74 9.13 9.13 8.21
C GLY A 74 9.95 7.91 8.60
N GLU A 75 10.24 7.72 9.89
CA GLU A 75 11.12 6.66 10.38
C GLU A 75 10.32 5.57 11.09
N ALA A 76 10.70 4.32 10.83
CA ALA A 76 10.24 3.18 11.62
C ALA A 76 11.24 2.03 11.53
N GLY A 77 11.05 1.05 12.41
CA GLY A 77 11.73 -0.23 12.29
C GLY A 77 11.29 -1.21 13.35
N PHE A 78 11.72 -2.45 13.19
CA PHE A 78 11.48 -3.53 14.14
C PHE A 78 12.58 -4.58 14.02
N PHE A 79 12.68 -5.41 15.07
CA PHE A 79 13.56 -6.56 15.09
C PHE A 79 12.83 -7.82 14.61
N VAL A 80 13.45 -8.59 13.72
CA VAL A 80 12.97 -9.91 13.31
C VAL A 80 13.88 -10.98 13.89
N PRO A 81 13.43 -11.74 14.90
CA PRO A 81 14.14 -12.92 15.36
C PRO A 81 13.95 -14.10 14.39
N GLY A 82 14.92 -15.02 14.35
CA GLY A 82 14.73 -16.34 13.72
C GLY A 82 14.61 -16.30 12.19
N ILE A 83 15.44 -15.50 11.54
CA ILE A 83 15.41 -15.34 10.07
C ILE A 83 16.05 -16.53 9.36
N PRO A 84 15.60 -16.85 8.13
CA PRO A 84 16.17 -17.96 7.39
C PRO A 84 17.58 -17.61 6.93
N LEU A 85 18.55 -18.44 7.31
CA LEU A 85 19.95 -18.28 6.93
C LEU A 85 20.23 -18.88 5.55
N ASN A 86 21.30 -18.42 4.92
CA ASN A 86 21.85 -18.89 3.67
C ASN A 86 20.87 -18.83 2.48
N ARG A 87 20.02 -17.80 2.41
CA ARG A 87 19.12 -17.61 1.27
C ARG A 87 18.89 -16.14 0.93
N PHE A 88 18.50 -15.90 -0.31
CA PHE A 88 18.01 -14.61 -0.76
C PHE A 88 16.52 -14.46 -0.47
N TRP A 89 16.10 -13.26 -0.13
CA TRP A 89 14.71 -12.84 -0.13
C TRP A 89 14.55 -11.35 -0.40
N ASP A 90 13.33 -10.95 -0.75
CA ASP A 90 12.96 -9.56 -0.91
C ASP A 90 12.33 -9.02 0.36
N ILE A 91 12.68 -7.78 0.68
CA ILE A 91 12.04 -7.01 1.74
C ILE A 91 11.17 -5.95 1.08
N ASN A 92 9.88 -5.94 1.39
CA ASN A 92 8.94 -4.92 0.95
C ASN A 92 8.29 -4.24 2.16
N VAL A 93 8.16 -2.92 2.10
CA VAL A 93 7.44 -2.11 3.08
C VAL A 93 6.37 -1.33 2.34
N ASN A 94 5.12 -1.48 2.76
CA ASN A 94 3.97 -0.79 2.17
C ASN A 94 3.17 -0.11 3.27
N CYS A 95 2.99 1.19 3.18
CA CYS A 95 2.30 1.99 4.18
C CYS A 95 0.87 2.35 3.76
N ASP A 96 -0.01 2.54 4.75
CA ASP A 96 -1.44 2.81 4.52
C ASP A 96 -1.69 4.14 3.78
N ASN A 97 -0.71 5.05 3.79
CA ASN A 97 -0.72 6.32 3.04
C ASN A 97 -0.20 6.18 1.59
N GLY A 98 0.15 4.97 1.15
CA GLY A 98 0.68 4.68 -0.19
C GLY A 98 2.20 4.71 -0.29
N ASP A 99 2.94 5.08 0.77
CA ASP A 99 4.41 5.04 0.74
C ASP A 99 4.92 3.62 0.61
N THR A 100 5.98 3.43 -0.16
CA THR A 100 6.56 2.10 -0.39
C THR A 100 8.07 2.13 -0.40
N GLY A 101 8.67 1.06 0.12
CA GLY A 101 10.10 0.81 0.02
C GLY A 101 10.37 -0.66 -0.26
N SER A 102 11.49 -0.93 -0.90
CA SER A 102 11.92 -2.29 -1.16
C SER A 102 13.43 -2.42 -1.04
N TYR A 103 13.88 -3.53 -0.47
CA TYR A 103 15.26 -3.98 -0.52
C TYR A 103 15.28 -5.37 -1.19
N PRO A 104 15.53 -5.45 -2.51
CA PRO A 104 15.51 -6.72 -3.22
C PRO A 104 16.77 -7.54 -2.94
N ALA A 105 16.64 -8.87 -3.07
CA ALA A 105 17.74 -9.82 -2.98
C ALA A 105 18.64 -9.64 -1.73
N TYR A 106 18.03 -9.40 -0.57
CA TYR A 106 18.75 -9.43 0.70
C TYR A 106 19.20 -10.85 0.99
N TYR A 107 20.49 -11.01 1.32
CA TYR A 107 21.09 -12.28 1.69
C TYR A 107 21.52 -12.24 3.15
N TYR A 108 21.16 -13.28 3.89
CA TYR A 108 21.54 -13.49 5.27
C TYR A 108 21.76 -14.99 5.50
#